data_AF-A0A9Q0HZK4-F1
#
_entry.id   AF-A0A9Q0HZK4-F1
#
_cell.length_a   1.000
_cell.length_b   1.000
_cell.length_c   1.000
_cell.angle_alpha   90.00
_cell.angle_beta   90.00
_cell.angle_gamma   90.00
#
_symmetry.space_group_name_H-M   'P 1'
#
loop_
_entity.id
_entity.type
_entity.pdbx_description
1 polymer ?
#
loop_
_entity_poly.entity_id
_entity_poly.type
_entity_poly.pdbx_seq_one_letter_code
_entity_poly.pdbx_strand_id
1 'polypeptide(L)'
;MENHQSGEYSELVQAQAELWNLTVGYLKLMSLRCALDLGIPDAINNYGQPMTLSQIQSTLSLPSTKKPHLHRLLRMLTHMGFLREEGVSIGTEVVYGLTSCTKE
;
A
#
# COMPACT_ATOMS: atom_id res chain seq x y z
N MET A 1 -18.76 -14.26 -40.45
CA MET A 1 -17.71 -13.30 -40.09
C MET A 1 -17.69 -12.96 -38.59
N GLU A 2 -18.69 -13.37 -37.79
CA GLU A 2 -18.81 -13.00 -36.37
C GLU A 2 -17.90 -13.79 -35.41
N ASN A 3 -17.39 -14.97 -35.79
CA ASN A 3 -16.52 -15.79 -34.91
C ASN A 3 -15.04 -15.37 -34.86
N HIS A 4 -14.56 -14.57 -35.83
CA HIS A 4 -13.15 -14.14 -35.84
C HIS A 4 -12.94 -12.93 -34.92
N GLN A 5 -13.93 -12.04 -34.88
CA GLN A 5 -13.88 -10.79 -34.13
C GLN A 5 -14.04 -11.00 -32.61
N SER A 6 -14.72 -12.06 -32.18
CA SER A 6 -14.85 -12.45 -30.77
C SER A 6 -13.57 -13.08 -30.20
N GLY A 7 -12.84 -13.86 -31.01
CA GLY A 7 -11.54 -14.44 -30.63
C GLY A 7 -10.45 -13.38 -30.47
N GLU A 8 -10.32 -12.47 -31.44
CA GLU A 8 -9.35 -11.37 -31.41
C GLU A 8 -9.61 -10.41 -30.23
N TYR A 9 -10.87 -10.11 -29.92
CA TYR A 9 -11.24 -9.33 -28.75
C TYR A 9 -10.85 -10.03 -27.43
N SER A 10 -11.04 -11.35 -27.35
CA SER A 10 -10.66 -12.14 -26.16
C SER A 10 -9.14 -12.13 -25.95
N GLU A 11 -8.35 -12.27 -27.02
CA GLU A 11 -6.89 -12.22 -26.96
C GLU A 11 -6.38 -10.83 -26.51
N LEU A 12 -6.99 -9.75 -27.01
CA LEU A 12 -6.67 -8.39 -26.58
C LEU A 12 -6.95 -8.16 -25.09
N VAL A 13 -8.12 -8.61 -24.60
CA VAL A 13 -8.48 -8.51 -23.17
C VAL A 13 -7.50 -9.30 -22.31
N GLN A 14 -7.09 -10.49 -22.76
CA GLN A 14 -6.10 -11.30 -22.05
C GLN A 14 -4.74 -10.61 -22.00
N ALA A 15 -4.23 -10.11 -23.13
CA ALA A 15 -2.97 -9.38 -23.18
C ALA A 15 -2.98 -8.14 -22.27
N GLN A 16 -4.11 -7.42 -22.23
CA GLN A 16 -4.29 -6.28 -21.33
C GLN A 16 -4.29 -6.71 -19.85
N ALA A 17 -4.93 -7.83 -19.52
CA ALA A 17 -4.92 -8.37 -18.17
C ALA A 17 -3.51 -8.78 -17.73
N GLU A 18 -2.73 -9.40 -18.62
CA GLU A 18 -1.32 -9.75 -18.36
C GLU A 18 -0.46 -8.50 -18.10
N LEU A 19 -0.59 -7.48 -18.94
CA LEU A 19 0.11 -6.19 -18.73
C LEU A 19 -0.31 -5.53 -17.41
N TRP A 20 -1.59 -5.57 -17.07
CA TRP A 20 -2.10 -5.04 -15.81
C TRP A 20 -1.53 -5.80 -14.61
N ASN A 21 -1.49 -7.12 -14.67
CA ASN A 21 -0.91 -7.96 -13.62
C ASN A 21 0.57 -7.64 -13.38
N LEU A 22 1.36 -7.48 -14.45
CA LEU A 22 2.77 -7.07 -14.36
C LEU A 22 2.91 -5.68 -13.74
N THR A 23 2.10 -4.73 -14.20
CA THR A 23 2.14 -3.33 -13.71
C THR A 23 1.78 -3.24 -12.23
N VAL A 24 0.69 -3.89 -11.83
CA VAL A 24 0.25 -3.94 -10.44
C VAL A 24 1.26 -4.70 -9.57
N GLY A 25 1.84 -5.80 -10.07
CA GLY A 25 2.89 -6.54 -9.39
C GLY A 25 4.13 -5.68 -9.13
N TYR A 26 4.59 -4.92 -10.13
CA TYR A 26 5.69 -3.98 -9.98
C TYR A 26 5.37 -2.88 -8.96
N LEU A 27 4.17 -2.30 -9.02
CA LEU A 27 3.74 -1.28 -8.07
C LEU A 27 3.71 -1.83 -6.64
N LYS A 28 3.22 -3.06 -6.43
CA LYS A 28 3.25 -3.74 -5.11
C LYS A 28 4.66 -3.83 -4.56
N LEU A 29 5.59 -4.33 -5.36
CA LEU A 29 6.99 -4.48 -4.94
C LEU A 29 7.64 -3.14 -4.62
N MET A 30 7.46 -2.13 -5.46
CA MET A 30 8.05 -0.81 -5.24
C MET A 30 7.46 -0.09 -4.03
N SER A 31 6.17 -0.29 -3.76
CA SER A 31 5.50 0.23 -2.57
C SER A 31 6.05 -0.39 -1.29
N LEU A 32 6.20 -1.72 -1.29
CA LEU A 32 6.80 -2.44 -0.17
C LEU A 32 8.25 -2.01 0.04
N ARG A 33 9.05 -1.94 -1.03
CA ARG A 33 10.44 -1.46 -0.97
C ARG A 33 10.52 -0.05 -0.39
N CYS A 34 9.65 0.87 -0.83
CA CYS A 34 9.59 2.22 -0.28
C CYS A 34 9.24 2.22 1.20
N ALA A 35 8.32 1.35 1.65
CA ALA A 35 7.97 1.23 3.06
C ALA A 35 9.14 0.75 3.92
N LEU A 36 9.92 -0.21 3.42
CA LEU A 36 11.13 -0.73 4.06
C LEU A 36 12.24 0.32 4.08
N ASP A 37 12.52 0.97 2.94
CA ASP A 37 13.54 2.03 2.84
C ASP A 37 13.22 3.21 3.78
N LEU A 38 11.94 3.50 4.01
CA LEU A 38 11.48 4.52 4.96
C LEU A 38 11.44 4.03 6.40
N GLY A 39 11.62 2.73 6.69
CA GLY A 39 11.51 2.18 8.04
C GLY A 39 10.10 2.25 8.63
N ILE A 40 9.04 2.23 7.79
CA ILE A 40 7.65 2.27 8.26
C ILE A 40 7.33 1.07 9.19
N PRO A 41 7.68 -0.18 8.85
CA PRO A 41 7.37 -1.31 9.73
C PRO A 41 8.04 -1.19 11.09
N ASP A 42 9.33 -0.83 11.11
CA ASP A 42 10.08 -0.65 12.34
C ASP A 42 9.53 0.49 13.19
N ALA A 43 9.13 1.61 12.57
CA ALA A 43 8.50 2.73 13.26
C ALA A 43 7.22 2.29 13.99
N ILE A 44 6.35 1.52 13.32
CA ILE A 44 5.09 1.02 13.91
C ILE A 44 5.38 -0.04 14.98
N ASN A 45 6.32 -0.95 14.74
CA ASN A 45 6.66 -2.03 15.67
C ASN A 45 7.29 -1.47 16.96
N ASN A 46 8.25 -0.56 16.84
CA ASN A 46 8.96 0.05 17.97
C ASN A 46 8.05 0.95 18.82
N TYR A 47 6.99 1.51 18.22
CA TYR A 47 5.98 2.27 18.95
C TYR A 47 5.09 1.38 19.83
N GLY A 48 5.02 0.07 19.55
CA GLY A 48 4.33 -0.93 20.37
C GLY A 48 2.80 -0.94 20.25
N GLN A 49 2.22 -0.03 19.47
CA GLN A 49 0.78 0.11 19.26
C GLN A 49 0.51 0.75 17.88
N PRO A 50 -0.71 0.64 17.34
CA PRO A 50 -1.06 1.31 16.10
C PRO A 50 -0.83 2.84 16.14
N MET A 51 -0.39 3.43 15.02
CA MET A 51 0.03 4.84 14.93
C MET A 51 -0.83 5.66 13.96
N THR A 52 -1.12 6.93 14.28
CA THR A 52 -1.76 7.85 13.33
C THR A 52 -0.82 8.23 12.19
N LEU A 53 -1.38 8.74 11.08
CA LEU A 53 -0.59 9.30 9.98
C LEU A 53 0.41 10.37 10.46
N SER A 54 0.00 11.28 11.34
CA SER A 54 0.90 12.31 11.88
C SER A 54 2.00 11.72 12.77
N GLN A 55 1.69 10.70 13.57
CA GLN A 55 2.69 10.02 14.39
C GLN A 55 3.74 9.34 13.51
N ILE A 56 3.31 8.61 12.46
CA ILE A 56 4.24 7.97 11.51
C ILE A 56 5.09 9.02 10.82
N GLN A 57 4.49 10.11 10.33
CA GLN A 57 5.24 11.20 9.69
C GLN A 57 6.31 11.79 10.64
N SER A 58 5.93 12.03 11.90
CA SER A 58 6.81 12.59 12.93
C SER A 58 7.96 11.64 13.27
N THR A 59 7.67 10.36 13.49
CA THR A 59 8.69 9.34 13.79
C THR A 59 9.69 9.18 12.65
N LEU A 60 9.23 9.26 11.41
CA LEU A 60 10.08 9.19 10.22
C LEU A 60 10.77 10.53 9.88
N SER A 61 10.56 11.57 10.68
CA SER A 61 11.11 12.92 10.46
C SER A 61 10.80 13.48 9.06
N LEU A 62 9.62 13.16 8.52
CA LEU A 62 9.23 13.57 7.18
C LEU A 62 8.66 15.00 7.19
N PRO A 63 9.01 15.82 6.18
CA PRO A 63 8.45 17.16 6.05
C PRO A 63 6.94 17.09 5.76
N SER A 64 6.19 18.09 6.23
CA SER A 64 4.72 18.15 6.09
C SER A 64 4.25 18.05 4.63
N THR A 65 5.07 18.50 3.67
CA THR A 65 4.82 18.39 2.22
C THR A 65 4.72 16.93 1.72
N LYS A 66 5.28 15.97 2.46
CA LYS A 66 5.23 14.54 2.14
C LYS A 66 4.06 13.81 2.78
N LYS A 67 3.33 14.43 3.72
CA LYS A 67 2.18 13.82 4.40
C LYS A 67 1.12 13.23 3.44
N PRO A 68 0.72 13.90 2.33
CA PRO A 68 -0.23 13.31 1.39
C PRO A 68 0.32 12.08 0.65
N HIS A 69 1.62 12.04 0.37
CA HIS A 69 2.28 10.93 -0.30
C HIS A 69 2.41 9.72 0.64
N LEU A 70 2.79 9.98 1.90
CA LEU A 70 2.80 8.97 2.96
C LEU A 70 1.41 8.35 3.12
N HIS A 71 0.35 9.16 3.19
CA HIS A 71 -1.02 8.65 3.30
C HIS A 71 -1.40 7.71 2.15
N ARG A 72 -1.05 8.07 0.89
CA ARG A 72 -1.30 7.21 -0.28
C ARG A 72 -0.52 5.89 -0.20
N LEU A 73 0.73 5.94 0.25
CA LEU A 73 1.56 4.76 0.45
C LEU A 73 0.96 3.84 1.52
N LEU A 74 0.61 4.38 2.70
CA LEU A 74 0.02 3.61 3.80
C LEU A 74 -1.29 2.95 3.37
N ARG A 75 -2.19 3.68 2.70
CA ARG A 75 -3.44 3.13 2.18
C ARG A 75 -3.21 1.99 1.17
N MET A 76 -2.19 2.13 0.33
CA MET A 76 -1.81 1.11 -0.64
C MET A 76 -1.25 -0.14 0.05
N LEU A 77 -0.40 0.02 1.06
CA LEU A 77 0.11 -1.08 1.89
C LEU A 77 -1.01 -1.77 2.68
N THR A 78 -2.00 -1.02 3.16
CA THR A 78 -3.21 -1.57 3.79
C THR A 78 -3.99 -2.43 2.82
N HIS A 79 -4.24 -1.94 1.60
CA HIS A 79 -4.94 -2.70 0.57
C HIS A 79 -4.18 -3.97 0.16
N MET A 80 -2.85 -3.96 0.23
CA MET A 80 -1.99 -5.12 -0.01
C MET A 80 -1.90 -6.08 1.19
N GLY A 81 -2.45 -5.71 2.36
CA GLY A 81 -2.46 -6.53 3.56
C GLY A 81 -1.21 -6.43 4.45
N PHE A 82 -0.26 -5.53 4.14
CA PHE A 82 0.94 -5.33 4.96
C PHE A 82 0.66 -4.50 6.22
N LEU A 83 -0.29 -3.57 6.10
CA LEU A 83 -0.81 -2.77 7.20
C LEU A 83 -2.29 -3.07 7.39
N ARG A 84 -2.81 -2.72 8.56
CA ARG A 84 -4.24 -2.66 8.82
C ARG A 84 -4.62 -1.28 9.33
N GLU A 85 -5.73 -0.77 8.84
CA GLU A 85 -6.37 0.40 9.43
C GLU A 85 -7.20 -0.08 10.62
N GLU A 86 -6.94 0.47 11.79
CA GLU A 86 -7.76 0.23 12.97
C GLU A 86 -9.04 1.07 12.86
N GLY A 87 -10.19 0.49 13.18
CA GLY A 87 -11.48 1.19 13.22
C GLY A 87 -11.57 2.28 14.31
N VAL A 88 -10.47 2.51 15.03
CA VAL A 88 -10.33 3.57 16.04
C VAL A 88 -9.65 4.76 15.37
N SER A 89 -10.39 5.84 15.18
CA SER A 89 -9.83 7.14 14.79
C SER A 89 -9.39 7.91 16.04
N ILE A 90 -8.14 8.36 16.08
CA ILE A 90 -7.69 9.32 17.10
C ILE A 90 -7.88 10.72 16.52
N GLY A 91 -8.93 11.41 16.95
CA GLY A 91 -9.34 12.69 16.34
C GLY A 91 -9.93 12.47 14.94
N THR A 92 -9.28 13.02 13.91
CA THR A 92 -9.69 12.88 12.49
C THR A 92 -8.76 11.96 11.69
N GLU A 93 -7.76 11.35 12.33
CA GLU A 93 -6.77 10.51 11.65
C GLU A 93 -7.05 9.03 11.87
N VAL A 94 -6.92 8.28 10.77
CA VAL A 94 -6.89 6.81 10.78
C VAL A 94 -5.60 6.33 11.43
N VAL A 95 -5.69 5.22 12.14
CA VAL A 95 -4.58 4.60 12.86
C VAL A 95 -4.14 3.34 12.12
N TYR A 96 -2.84 3.15 11.94
CA TYR A 96 -2.25 2.04 11.20
C TYR A 96 -1.50 1.10 12.14
N GLY A 97 -1.80 -0.19 12.05
CA GLY A 97 -1.08 -1.27 12.71
C GLY A 97 -0.43 -2.22 11.70
N LEU A 98 0.54 -3.01 12.18
CA LEU A 98 1.08 -4.12 11.38
C LEU A 98 0.10 -5.30 11.36
N THR A 99 -0.03 -5.94 10.19
CA THR A 99 -0.71 -7.23 10.09
C THR A 99 0.19 -8.33 10.68
N SER A 100 -0.37 -9.45 11.14
CA SER A 100 0.41 -10.56 11.74
C SER A 100 1.51 -11.15 10.83
N CYS A 101 1.50 -10.82 9.54
CA CYS A 101 2.44 -11.28 8.53
C CYS A 101 3.85 -10.65 8.62
N THR A 102 4.05 -9.65 9.48
CA THR A 102 5.31 -8.88 9.61
C THR A 102 5.91 -8.94 11.02
N LYS A 103 5.44 -9.87 11.87
CA LYS A 103 6.07 -10.19 13.16
C LYS A 103 6.99 -11.40 12.98
N GLU A 104 8.20 -11.20 12.49
CA GLU A 104 9.29 -12.19 12.61
C GLU A 104 10.38 -11.64 13.53
#